data_AF-A0A6A6WBG6-F1
#
_entry.id   AF-A0A6A6WBG6-F1
#
_cell.length_a   1.000
_cell.length_b   1.000
_cell.length_c   1.000
_cell.angle_alpha   90.00
_cell.angle_beta   90.00
_cell.angle_gamma   90.00
#
_symmetry.space_group_name_H-M   'P 1'
#
loop_
_entity.id
_entity.type
_entity.pdbx_description
1 polymer ?
#
loop_
_entity_poly.entity_id
_entity_poly.type
_entity_poly.pdbx_seq_one_letter_code
_entity_poly.pdbx_strand_id
1 'polypeptide(L)'
;MSPKSLLILTLASVLGRGIAIPFGVINNPTLEDNGTCAAGYNYYNCSNGWHGCHKEDRCSEPTISTPTPTPTPTPTSAPAQAYTSPVPEPTEINTPKIYALNPRNEHHDTQVVDHILLVTNDTDALVVFSGIPAGARDCILKWRTAALSTGRQFSCDGAGGCPVATQQLAGVPSADGNIDINPASLKQYEREEWKWKPSLDFTTWDKMEAVYGKTGPTLDCKQEVVVRLMINNEVQSQHMWGSLVLGNNAATGFYLSYIM
;
A
#
# COMPACT_ATOMS: atom_id res chain seq x y z
N MET A 1 -14.85 -2.65 66.40
CA MET A 1 -15.73 -3.81 66.13
C MET A 1 -16.40 -3.60 64.77
N SER A 2 -16.19 -4.53 63.85
CA SER A 2 -16.86 -4.68 62.54
C SER A 2 -18.33 -5.15 62.74
N PRO A 3 -19.23 -5.24 61.72
CA PRO A 3 -19.05 -5.69 60.32
C PRO A 3 -19.55 -4.64 59.27
N LYS A 4 -18.99 -4.45 58.06
CA LYS A 4 -18.87 -5.30 56.85
C LYS A 4 -20.22 -5.85 56.31
N SER A 5 -20.81 -5.13 55.35
CA SER A 5 -21.77 -5.67 54.37
C SER A 5 -21.15 -5.68 52.98
N LEU A 6 -21.18 -6.86 52.38
CA LEU A 6 -20.51 -7.29 51.17
C LEU A 6 -21.48 -7.17 49.99
N LEU A 7 -21.16 -6.37 48.98
CA LEU A 7 -21.91 -6.27 47.74
C LEU A 7 -21.42 -7.36 46.78
N ILE A 8 -22.26 -8.36 46.50
CA ILE A 8 -21.98 -9.43 45.53
C ILE A 8 -22.43 -8.95 44.15
N LEU A 9 -21.48 -8.71 43.23
CA LEU A 9 -21.76 -8.52 41.80
C LEU A 9 -21.59 -9.85 41.05
N THR A 10 -22.62 -10.19 40.30
CA THR A 10 -22.78 -11.38 39.48
C THR A 10 -21.86 -11.36 38.26
N LEU A 11 -21.00 -12.37 38.08
CA LEU A 11 -20.28 -12.63 36.83
C LEU A 11 -21.21 -13.37 35.86
N ALA A 12 -21.49 -12.78 34.69
CA ALA A 12 -22.07 -13.47 33.55
C ALA A 12 -20.95 -13.89 32.59
N SER A 13 -20.70 -15.19 32.50
CA SER A 13 -19.77 -15.81 31.56
C SER A 13 -20.40 -15.91 30.17
N VAL A 14 -19.87 -15.15 29.21
CA VAL A 14 -20.18 -15.31 27.77
C VAL A 14 -19.25 -16.36 27.19
N LEU A 15 -19.77 -17.55 26.92
CA LEU A 15 -19.07 -18.61 26.18
C LEU A 15 -18.96 -18.20 24.70
N GLY A 16 -17.71 -18.19 24.23
CA GLY A 16 -17.34 -17.86 22.86
C GLY A 16 -17.90 -18.83 21.82
N ARG A 17 -18.32 -18.27 20.69
CA ARG A 17 -18.53 -19.01 19.45
C ARG A 17 -17.26 -18.90 18.62
N GLY A 18 -16.53 -20.01 18.51
CA GLY A 18 -15.49 -20.17 17.51
C GLY A 18 -16.14 -20.24 16.12
N ILE A 19 -15.75 -19.31 15.24
CA ILE A 19 -15.98 -19.43 13.81
C ILE A 19 -14.66 -19.92 13.22
N ALA A 20 -14.65 -21.17 12.78
CA ALA A 20 -13.62 -21.69 11.90
C ALA A 20 -13.81 -21.06 10.51
N ILE A 21 -12.84 -20.27 10.06
CA ILE A 21 -12.73 -19.84 8.67
C ILE A 21 -11.87 -20.90 7.95
N PRO A 22 -12.32 -21.43 6.80
CA PRO A 22 -11.54 -22.42 6.06
C PRO A 22 -10.25 -21.77 5.53
N PHE A 23 -9.12 -22.39 5.85
CA PHE A 23 -7.84 -22.14 5.19
C PHE A 23 -7.97 -22.51 3.73
N GLY A 24 -7.66 -21.57 2.84
CA GLY A 24 -7.72 -21.77 1.40
C GLY A 24 -7.22 -20.59 0.61
N VAL A 25 -6.02 -20.08 0.92
CA VAL A 25 -5.21 -19.35 -0.07
C VAL A 25 -3.80 -19.89 0.02
N ILE A 26 -3.44 -20.64 -1.02
CA ILE A 26 -2.13 -21.24 -1.22
C ILE A 26 -1.20 -20.07 -1.58
N ASN A 27 -0.46 -19.55 -0.60
CA ASN A 27 0.59 -18.57 -0.87
C ASN A 27 1.71 -19.32 -1.60
N ASN A 28 1.82 -19.11 -2.90
CA ASN A 28 2.96 -19.58 -3.68
C ASN A 28 4.15 -18.68 -3.30
N PRO A 29 5.23 -19.20 -2.69
CA PRO A 29 6.38 -18.39 -2.32
C PRO A 29 7.04 -17.88 -3.60
N THR A 30 7.12 -16.55 -3.71
CA THR A 30 7.76 -15.85 -4.82
C THR A 30 9.25 -16.13 -4.85
N LEU A 31 9.77 -16.31 -6.07
CA LEU A 31 11.19 -16.44 -6.40
C LEU A 31 12.02 -15.31 -5.77
N GLU A 32 13.19 -15.65 -5.21
CA GLU A 32 14.24 -14.65 -4.99
C GLU A 32 14.85 -14.26 -6.35
N ASP A 33 15.36 -13.03 -6.45
CA ASP A 33 15.80 -12.29 -7.66
C ASP A 33 16.89 -12.96 -8.54
N ASN A 34 17.15 -14.26 -8.41
CA ASN A 34 18.11 -15.00 -9.23
C ASN A 34 17.71 -16.46 -9.52
N GLY A 35 16.41 -16.80 -9.48
CA GLY A 35 15.92 -18.14 -9.80
C GLY A 35 16.16 -19.19 -8.70
N THR A 36 16.66 -18.77 -7.53
CA THR A 36 16.87 -19.63 -6.36
C THR A 36 15.67 -19.58 -5.42
N CYS A 37 15.23 -20.76 -4.97
CA CYS A 37 14.18 -20.89 -3.97
C CYS A 37 14.76 -20.77 -2.56
N ALA A 38 13.94 -20.28 -1.62
CA ALA A 38 14.28 -20.24 -0.21
C ALA A 38 14.74 -21.62 0.31
N ALA A 39 15.60 -21.63 1.33
CA ALA A 39 16.11 -22.87 1.92
C ALA A 39 14.98 -23.83 2.31
N GLY A 40 15.04 -25.06 1.80
CA GLY A 40 14.01 -26.09 1.99
C GLY A 40 12.91 -26.14 0.92
N TYR A 41 13.02 -25.34 -0.15
CA TYR A 41 12.16 -25.38 -1.33
C TYR A 41 12.99 -25.67 -2.59
N ASN A 42 12.40 -26.36 -3.57
CA ASN A 42 12.98 -26.58 -4.89
C ASN A 42 12.20 -25.79 -5.93
N TYR A 43 12.90 -25.32 -6.96
CA TYR A 43 12.26 -24.72 -8.13
C TYR A 43 11.77 -25.84 -9.04
N TYR A 44 10.49 -25.83 -9.40
CA TYR A 44 9.95 -26.74 -10.40
C TYR A 44 9.46 -25.97 -11.61
N ASN A 45 9.80 -26.50 -12.79
CA ASN A 45 9.29 -26.09 -14.08
C ASN A 45 8.80 -27.35 -14.79
N CYS A 46 7.50 -27.59 -14.71
CA CYS A 46 6.91 -28.89 -15.02
C CYS A 46 6.17 -28.88 -16.36
N SER A 47 6.17 -30.01 -17.05
CA SER A 47 5.41 -30.23 -18.29
C SER A 47 3.89 -30.13 -18.10
N ASN A 48 3.40 -30.18 -16.85
CA ASN A 48 1.99 -30.05 -16.49
C ASN A 48 1.53 -28.59 -16.29
N GLY A 49 2.40 -27.61 -16.60
CA GLY A 49 2.09 -26.17 -16.55
C GLY A 49 2.42 -25.49 -15.22
N TRP A 50 2.86 -26.23 -14.20
CA TRP A 50 3.26 -25.66 -12.93
C TRP A 50 4.68 -25.08 -12.99
N HIS A 51 4.85 -23.84 -12.50
CA HIS A 51 6.15 -23.18 -12.36
C HIS A 51 6.23 -22.42 -11.02
N GLY A 52 7.31 -22.58 -10.26
CA GLY A 52 7.50 -21.87 -8.98
C GLY A 52 8.36 -22.60 -7.96
N CYS A 53 8.41 -22.08 -6.73
CA CYS A 53 9.11 -22.70 -5.60
C CYS A 53 8.16 -23.53 -4.73
N HIS A 54 8.46 -24.81 -4.49
CA HIS A 54 7.63 -25.69 -3.65
C HIS A 54 8.50 -26.67 -2.84
N LYS A 55 7.97 -27.22 -1.74
CA LYS A 55 8.69 -28.22 -0.93
C LYS A 55 8.62 -29.63 -1.53
N GLU A 56 7.48 -29.93 -2.14
CA GLU A 56 7.16 -31.23 -2.72
C GLU A 56 7.12 -31.15 -4.24
N ASP A 57 7.38 -32.27 -4.92
CA ASP A 57 7.41 -32.35 -6.38
C ASP A 57 6.04 -32.16 -7.02
N ARG A 58 5.87 -30.98 -7.62
CA ARG A 58 4.65 -30.60 -8.34
C ARG A 58 4.61 -31.17 -9.76
N CYS A 59 5.73 -31.69 -10.27
CA CYS A 59 5.79 -32.31 -11.61
C CYS A 59 5.21 -33.72 -11.62
N SER A 60 5.09 -34.35 -10.45
CA SER A 60 4.44 -35.65 -10.26
C SER A 60 2.92 -35.55 -10.11
N GLU A 61 2.34 -34.35 -10.02
CA GLU A 61 0.90 -34.18 -9.97
C GLU A 61 0.24 -34.30 -11.36
N PRO A 62 -0.95 -34.93 -11.45
CA PRO A 62 -1.67 -35.06 -12.69
C PRO A 62 -2.01 -33.67 -13.26
N THR A 63 -1.88 -33.54 -14.57
CA THR A 63 -2.20 -32.33 -15.33
C THR A 63 -3.56 -31.79 -14.93
N ILE A 64 -3.66 -30.48 -14.68
CA ILE A 64 -4.95 -29.79 -14.52
C ILE A 64 -5.61 -29.77 -15.90
N SER A 65 -6.22 -30.90 -16.28
CA SER A 65 -7.09 -31.01 -17.43
C SER A 65 -8.39 -30.31 -17.09
N THR A 66 -8.65 -29.19 -17.76
CA THR A 66 -9.96 -28.54 -17.79
C THR A 66 -11.04 -29.60 -18.12
N PRO A 67 -12.17 -29.67 -17.40
CA PRO A 67 -13.19 -30.66 -17.72
C PRO A 67 -13.75 -30.41 -19.12
N THR A 68 -13.63 -31.43 -19.97
CA THR A 68 -14.20 -31.49 -21.32
C THR A 68 -15.74 -31.47 -21.22
N PRO A 69 -16.45 -30.55 -21.90
CA PRO A 69 -17.91 -30.64 -22.00
C PRO A 69 -18.32 -31.81 -22.92
N THR A 70 -19.22 -32.65 -22.42
CA THR A 70 -19.89 -33.73 -23.17
C THR A 70 -20.68 -33.15 -24.36
N PRO A 71 -20.59 -33.74 -25.57
CA PRO A 71 -21.28 -33.22 -26.76
C PRO A 71 -22.79 -33.45 -26.66
N THR A 72 -23.58 -32.42 -27.00
CA THR A 72 -25.02 -32.52 -27.32
C THR A 72 -25.22 -31.86 -28.70
N PRO A 73 -26.03 -32.44 -29.60
CA PRO A 73 -25.96 -32.15 -31.03
C PRO A 73 -26.45 -30.76 -31.42
N THR A 74 -25.80 -30.25 -32.48
CA THR A 74 -25.97 -28.99 -33.20
C THR A 74 -27.43 -28.63 -33.50
N PRO A 75 -27.81 -27.36 -33.32
CA PRO A 75 -28.26 -26.61 -34.49
C PRO A 75 -27.63 -25.20 -34.62
N THR A 76 -27.26 -24.92 -35.87
CA THR A 76 -27.35 -23.64 -36.59
C THR A 76 -26.59 -22.41 -36.05
N SER A 77 -25.51 -22.13 -36.78
CA SER A 77 -24.74 -20.89 -36.93
C SER A 77 -25.35 -19.58 -36.41
N ALA A 78 -24.64 -18.94 -35.48
CA ALA A 78 -24.61 -17.49 -35.31
C ALA A 78 -23.14 -17.04 -35.14
N PRO A 79 -22.67 -16.00 -35.85
CA PRO A 79 -21.30 -15.52 -35.71
C PRO A 79 -21.23 -14.52 -34.55
N ALA A 80 -20.43 -14.82 -33.53
CA ALA A 80 -20.03 -13.81 -32.54
C ALA A 80 -18.56 -14.02 -32.20
N GLN A 81 -17.72 -13.15 -32.75
CA GLN A 81 -16.30 -13.06 -32.48
C GLN A 81 -16.09 -12.71 -31.00
N ALA A 82 -15.45 -13.60 -30.26
CA ALA A 82 -14.91 -13.27 -28.95
C ALA A 82 -13.61 -12.46 -29.15
N TYR A 83 -13.74 -11.14 -29.12
CA TYR A 83 -12.59 -10.27 -28.92
C TYR A 83 -12.24 -10.29 -27.43
N THR A 84 -11.31 -11.15 -27.03
CA THR A 84 -10.60 -10.97 -25.75
C THR A 84 -9.61 -9.82 -25.93
N SER A 85 -10.06 -8.59 -25.67
CA SER A 85 -9.15 -7.47 -25.49
C SER A 85 -8.29 -7.76 -24.25
N PRO A 86 -6.95 -7.71 -24.34
CA PRO A 86 -6.10 -7.88 -23.17
C PRO A 86 -6.40 -6.77 -22.15
N VAL A 87 -6.55 -7.15 -20.88
CA VAL A 87 -6.62 -6.18 -19.78
C VAL A 87 -5.26 -5.46 -19.74
N PRO A 88 -5.24 -4.11 -19.78
CA PRO A 88 -3.98 -3.37 -19.77
C PRO A 88 -3.21 -3.62 -18.48
N GLU A 89 -1.93 -3.93 -18.60
CA GLU A 89 -1.04 -4.18 -17.47
C GLU A 89 -0.62 -2.84 -16.81
N PRO A 90 -0.69 -2.72 -15.47
CA PRO A 90 -0.32 -1.50 -14.78
C PRO A 90 1.19 -1.24 -14.82
N THR A 91 1.56 -0.01 -15.12
CA THR A 91 2.93 0.51 -15.04
C THR A 91 3.16 1.20 -13.70
N GLU A 92 4.38 1.14 -13.18
CA GLU A 92 4.74 1.71 -11.86
C GLU A 92 5.86 2.77 -11.94
N ILE A 93 5.76 3.81 -11.12
CA ILE A 93 6.83 4.76 -10.81
C ILE A 93 7.18 4.62 -9.33
N ASN A 94 8.37 4.12 -9.03
CA ASN A 94 8.79 3.75 -7.67
C ASN A 94 9.93 4.63 -7.10
N THR A 95 10.28 5.73 -7.78
CA THR A 95 11.31 6.68 -7.32
C THR A 95 10.75 8.10 -7.22
N PRO A 96 9.76 8.36 -6.35
CA PRO A 96 9.28 9.72 -6.13
C PRO A 96 10.35 10.59 -5.46
N LYS A 97 10.27 11.90 -5.68
CA LYS A 97 10.96 12.88 -4.83
C LYS A 97 10.13 13.11 -3.58
N ILE A 98 10.79 13.17 -2.42
CA ILE A 98 10.13 13.37 -1.13
C ILE A 98 10.70 14.61 -0.47
N TYR A 99 9.83 15.51 0.00
CA TYR A 99 10.22 16.68 0.77
C TYR A 99 9.65 16.57 2.18
N ALA A 100 10.49 16.78 3.19
CA ALA A 100 10.06 16.87 4.58
C ALA A 100 9.54 18.30 4.84
N LEU A 101 8.27 18.43 5.19
CA LEU A 101 7.61 19.71 5.42
C LEU A 101 7.48 19.97 6.93
N ASN A 102 7.65 21.23 7.34
CA ASN A 102 7.40 21.67 8.72
C ASN A 102 6.12 22.52 8.79
N PRO A 103 4.94 21.95 9.13
CA PRO A 103 3.69 22.71 9.21
C PRO A 103 3.70 23.83 10.28
N ARG A 104 4.60 23.79 11.27
CA ARG A 104 4.72 24.84 12.29
C ARG A 104 5.59 26.02 11.85
N ASN A 105 6.42 25.83 10.83
CA ASN A 105 7.25 26.88 10.25
C ASN A 105 7.05 26.90 8.73
N GLU A 106 5.98 27.59 8.31
CA GLU A 106 5.49 27.54 6.93
C GLU A 106 6.45 28.11 5.87
N HIS A 107 7.48 28.87 6.30
CA HIS A 107 8.50 29.45 5.44
C HIS A 107 9.84 28.71 5.49
N HIS A 108 9.93 27.61 6.26
CA HIS A 108 11.17 26.84 6.33
C HIS A 108 11.40 26.07 5.03
N ASP A 109 12.55 26.31 4.40
CA ASP A 109 12.96 25.61 3.19
C ASP A 109 13.04 24.10 3.43
N THR A 110 12.64 23.34 2.42
CA THR A 110 12.59 21.88 2.54
C THR A 110 13.72 21.27 1.75
N GLN A 111 14.17 20.11 2.22
CA GLN A 111 15.18 19.32 1.54
C GLN A 111 14.55 18.06 0.98
N VAL A 112 15.10 17.58 -0.14
CA VAL A 112 14.76 16.25 -0.65
C VAL A 112 15.36 15.21 0.29
N VAL A 113 14.54 14.27 0.75
CA VAL A 113 14.91 13.23 1.70
C VAL A 113 14.67 11.84 1.10
N ASP A 114 15.35 10.83 1.66
CA ASP A 114 15.27 9.42 1.27
C ASP A 114 14.28 8.61 2.12
N HIS A 115 13.47 9.29 2.94
CA HIS A 115 12.46 8.67 3.79
C HIS A 115 11.34 9.65 4.09
N ILE A 116 10.23 9.11 4.56
CA ILE A 116 9.09 9.86 5.08
C ILE A 116 9.17 9.82 6.59
N LEU A 117 9.05 11.00 7.20
CA LEU A 117 8.85 11.19 8.63
C LEU A 117 7.58 12.00 8.82
N LEU A 118 6.54 11.37 9.37
CA LEU A 118 5.31 12.05 9.77
C LEU A 118 5.19 11.99 11.28
N VAL A 119 4.99 13.13 11.92
CA VAL A 119 4.79 13.26 13.36
C VAL A 119 3.60 14.18 13.56
N THR A 120 2.63 13.74 14.35
CA THR A 120 1.42 14.51 14.67
C THR A 120 1.75 15.97 14.98
N ASN A 121 1.24 16.89 14.17
CA ASN A 121 1.41 18.35 14.26
C ASN A 121 2.84 18.91 14.05
N ASP A 122 3.85 18.05 13.85
CA ASP A 122 5.25 18.48 13.77
C ASP A 122 5.83 18.34 12.37
N THR A 123 5.48 17.28 11.65
CA THR A 123 6.00 17.05 10.29
C THR A 123 4.92 16.51 9.34
N ASP A 124 4.93 17.07 8.14
CA ASP A 124 4.21 16.60 6.96
C ASP A 124 5.25 16.09 5.93
N ALA A 125 4.79 15.39 4.90
CA ALA A 125 5.64 15.07 3.74
C ALA A 125 4.95 15.45 2.42
N LEU A 126 5.75 15.78 1.42
CA LEU A 126 5.32 15.95 0.04
C LEU A 126 5.97 14.86 -0.82
N VAL A 127 5.16 14.11 -1.57
CA VAL A 127 5.60 13.07 -2.49
C VAL A 127 5.28 13.51 -3.90
N VAL A 128 6.30 13.58 -4.76
CA VAL A 128 6.19 14.05 -6.15
C VAL A 128 6.60 12.92 -7.10
N PHE A 129 5.66 12.50 -7.93
CA PHE A 129 5.87 11.59 -9.04
C PHE A 129 5.91 12.40 -10.34
N SER A 130 7.00 12.32 -11.08
CA SER A 130 7.17 13.01 -12.37
C SER A 130 7.40 11.99 -13.49
N GLY A 131 7.24 12.43 -14.74
CA GLY A 131 7.50 11.58 -15.91
C GLY A 131 6.35 10.63 -16.26
N ILE A 132 5.15 10.91 -15.75
CA ILE A 132 3.95 10.14 -16.07
C ILE A 132 3.56 10.47 -17.52
N PRO A 133 3.35 9.47 -18.40
CA PRO A 133 2.99 9.73 -19.80
C PRO A 133 1.67 10.50 -19.95
N ALA A 134 1.59 11.35 -20.97
CA ALA A 134 0.32 11.96 -21.36
C ALA A 134 -0.65 10.84 -21.79
N GLY A 135 -1.87 10.88 -21.26
CA GLY A 135 -2.89 9.86 -21.51
C GLY A 135 -2.97 8.74 -20.47
N ALA A 136 -2.07 8.71 -19.48
CA ALA A 136 -2.16 7.80 -18.35
C ALA A 136 -3.51 7.90 -17.63
N ARG A 137 -4.04 6.77 -17.18
CA ARG A 137 -5.32 6.61 -16.49
C ARG A 137 -5.14 5.75 -15.23
N ASP A 138 -6.15 5.78 -14.37
CA ASP A 138 -6.21 4.99 -13.13
C ASP A 138 -4.96 5.14 -12.25
N CYS A 139 -4.51 6.38 -12.07
CA CYS A 139 -3.38 6.68 -11.20
C CYS A 139 -3.76 6.36 -9.76
N ILE A 140 -3.04 5.41 -9.15
CA ILE A 140 -3.30 4.93 -7.81
C ILE A 140 -2.01 5.08 -7.00
N LEU A 141 -2.10 5.79 -5.89
CA LEU A 141 -1.03 5.82 -4.90
C LEU A 141 -0.98 4.46 -4.20
N LYS A 142 0.19 3.85 -4.16
CA LYS A 142 0.42 2.58 -3.47
C LYS A 142 1.67 2.70 -2.63
N TRP A 143 1.82 1.77 -1.69
CA TRP A 143 3.04 1.68 -0.89
C TRP A 143 3.41 0.23 -0.68
N ARG A 144 4.68 0.00 -0.36
CA ARG A 144 5.22 -1.30 -0.01
C ARG A 144 6.25 -1.19 1.11
N THR A 145 6.44 -2.29 1.83
CA THR A 145 7.53 -2.44 2.79
C THR A 145 8.34 -3.68 2.47
N ALA A 146 9.66 -3.62 2.66
CA ALA A 146 10.49 -4.80 2.63
C ALA A 146 10.13 -5.74 3.79
N ALA A 147 10.61 -6.99 3.74
CA ALA A 147 10.45 -7.93 4.86
C ALA A 147 11.17 -7.42 6.11
N LEU A 148 10.64 -7.73 7.30
CA LEU A 148 11.20 -7.25 8.57
C LEU A 148 12.66 -7.70 8.78
N SER A 149 12.99 -8.90 8.30
CA SER A 149 14.34 -9.49 8.36
C SER A 149 15.42 -8.71 7.60
N THR A 150 15.03 -7.79 6.72
CA THR A 150 15.98 -7.02 5.88
C THR A 150 16.52 -5.76 6.55
N GLY A 151 16.11 -5.48 7.81
CA GLY A 151 16.47 -4.22 8.48
C GLY A 151 15.77 -3.01 7.88
N ARG A 152 14.55 -3.21 7.35
CA ARG A 152 13.76 -2.17 6.68
C ARG A 152 13.63 -0.92 7.56
N GLN A 153 13.69 0.25 6.93
CA GLN A 153 13.36 1.52 7.58
C GLN A 153 11.84 1.67 7.63
N PHE A 154 11.22 1.10 8.65
CA PHE A 154 9.79 1.23 8.91
C PHE A 154 9.52 1.25 10.41
N SER A 155 8.83 2.28 10.90
CA SER A 155 8.29 2.30 12.26
C SER A 155 6.96 3.02 12.28
N CYS A 156 5.99 2.44 12.98
CA CYS A 156 4.75 3.09 13.33
C CYS A 156 4.62 3.06 14.85
N ASP A 157 4.51 4.23 15.48
CA ASP A 157 4.37 4.36 16.92
C ASP A 157 3.29 5.39 17.28
N GLY A 158 2.75 5.29 18.50
CA GLY A 158 1.79 6.23 19.05
C GLY A 158 0.47 5.59 19.50
N ALA A 159 -0.22 6.28 20.41
CA ALA A 159 -1.46 5.80 21.03
C ALA A 159 -2.63 5.62 20.04
N GLY A 160 -2.60 6.34 18.91
CA GLY A 160 -3.62 6.27 17.86
C GLY A 160 -3.25 5.43 16.64
N GLY A 161 -2.10 4.73 16.67
CA GLY A 161 -1.53 4.09 15.48
C GLY A 161 -1.02 5.12 14.46
N CYS A 162 -0.96 4.72 13.18
CA CYS A 162 -0.48 5.57 12.09
C CYS A 162 -1.48 5.66 10.94
N PRO A 163 -2.71 6.14 11.19
CA PRO A 163 -3.59 6.55 10.10
C PRO A 163 -2.95 7.77 9.43
N VAL A 164 -2.86 7.75 8.10
CA VAL A 164 -2.28 8.84 7.30
C VAL A 164 -3.35 9.42 6.40
N ALA A 165 -3.47 10.74 6.44
CA ALA A 165 -4.29 11.48 5.51
C ALA A 165 -3.46 11.86 4.28
N THR A 166 -4.10 11.88 3.12
CA THR A 166 -3.49 12.34 1.86
C THR A 166 -4.24 13.54 1.32
N GLN A 167 -3.51 14.43 0.65
CA GLN A 167 -4.07 15.52 -0.15
C GLN A 167 -3.35 15.59 -1.50
N GLN A 168 -4.09 15.53 -2.60
CA GLN A 168 -3.50 15.80 -3.92
C GLN A 168 -3.37 17.31 -4.15
N LEU A 169 -2.27 17.74 -4.75
CA LEU A 169 -2.04 19.13 -5.16
C LEU A 169 -2.00 19.26 -6.69
N ALA A 170 -2.30 20.46 -7.18
CA ALA A 170 -2.31 20.77 -8.62
C ALA A 170 -0.91 20.89 -9.23
N GLY A 171 0.13 20.90 -8.39
CA GLY A 171 1.52 21.00 -8.79
C GLY A 171 2.38 21.37 -7.59
N VAL A 172 3.62 21.73 -7.89
CA VAL A 172 4.60 22.31 -6.97
C VAL A 172 5.25 23.55 -7.61
N PRO A 173 5.91 24.42 -6.83
CA PRO A 173 6.78 25.46 -7.38
C PRO A 173 7.76 24.87 -8.41
N SER A 174 7.85 25.49 -9.59
CA SER A 174 8.80 25.07 -10.63
C SER A 174 10.24 25.27 -10.14
N ALA A 175 11.11 24.32 -10.46
CA ALA A 175 12.54 24.37 -10.16
C ALA A 175 13.27 25.56 -10.82
N ASP A 176 12.63 26.25 -11.78
CA ASP A 176 13.19 27.42 -12.47
C ASP A 176 13.06 28.73 -11.66
N GLY A 177 12.26 28.72 -10.57
CA GLY A 177 12.13 29.83 -9.66
C GLY A 177 12.88 29.57 -8.36
N ASN A 178 13.56 30.58 -7.83
CA ASN A 178 14.09 30.61 -6.45
C ASN A 178 12.94 30.56 -5.39
N ILE A 179 11.97 29.68 -5.55
CA ILE A 179 10.84 29.51 -4.66
C ILE A 179 11.02 28.18 -3.95
N ASP A 180 11.35 28.25 -2.68
CA ASP A 180 11.50 27.08 -1.84
C ASP A 180 10.16 26.34 -1.71
N ILE A 181 10.22 25.01 -1.80
CA ILE A 181 9.09 24.16 -1.49
C ILE A 181 8.90 24.21 0.03
N ASN A 182 7.77 24.72 0.50
CA ASN A 182 7.41 24.81 1.91
C ASN A 182 5.88 24.92 2.04
N PRO A 183 5.29 24.79 3.24
CA PRO A 183 3.84 24.86 3.39
C PRO A 183 3.22 26.16 2.83
N ALA A 184 3.91 27.30 2.92
CA ALA A 184 3.39 28.56 2.39
C ALA A 184 3.35 28.57 0.85
N SER A 185 4.40 28.11 0.17
CA SER A 185 4.48 28.09 -1.29
C SER A 185 3.52 27.07 -1.92
N LEU A 186 3.12 26.04 -1.18
CA LEU A 186 2.19 25.00 -1.62
C LEU A 186 0.71 25.43 -1.61
N LYS A 187 0.32 26.44 -0.82
CA LYS A 187 -1.10 26.87 -0.67
C LYS A 187 -1.80 27.18 -1.99
N GLN A 188 -1.07 27.75 -2.96
CA GLN A 188 -1.62 28.10 -4.28
C GLN A 188 -2.01 26.89 -5.15
N TYR A 189 -1.48 25.70 -4.83
CA TYR A 189 -1.75 24.46 -5.55
C TYR A 189 -2.85 23.63 -4.90
N GLU A 190 -3.37 24.06 -3.74
CA GLU A 190 -4.51 23.42 -3.11
C GLU A 190 -5.78 23.63 -3.95
N ARG A 191 -6.69 22.66 -3.86
CA ARG A 191 -7.94 22.61 -4.61
C ARG A 191 -9.08 22.22 -3.67
N GLU A 192 -10.27 22.76 -3.91
CA GLU A 192 -11.41 22.53 -3.04
C GLU A 192 -11.91 21.07 -3.12
N GLU A 193 -11.77 20.45 -4.28
CA GLU A 193 -12.11 19.06 -4.56
C GLU A 193 -11.10 18.06 -3.96
N TRP A 194 -9.87 18.50 -3.68
CA TRP A 194 -8.79 17.69 -3.11
C TRP A 194 -8.49 18.11 -1.67
N LYS A 195 -9.49 18.02 -0.81
CA LYS A 195 -9.30 18.13 0.64
C LYS A 195 -8.58 16.91 1.18
N TRP A 196 -7.99 17.06 2.38
CA TRP A 196 -7.42 15.96 3.14
C TRP A 196 -8.43 14.82 3.31
N LYS A 197 -7.97 13.59 3.10
CA LYS A 197 -8.79 12.39 3.29
C LYS A 197 -8.00 11.33 4.07
N PRO A 198 -8.62 10.67 5.07
CA PRO A 198 -8.09 9.42 5.60
C PRO A 198 -8.05 8.38 4.48
N SER A 199 -6.87 7.99 4.03
CA SER A 199 -6.75 7.13 2.85
C SER A 199 -5.72 6.03 3.00
N LEU A 200 -4.87 6.10 4.02
CA LEU A 200 -3.81 5.14 4.29
C LEU A 200 -3.82 4.77 5.77
N ASP A 201 -3.57 3.50 6.09
CA ASP A 201 -3.44 3.04 7.47
C ASP A 201 -2.24 2.10 7.60
N PHE A 202 -1.24 2.57 8.37
CA PHE A 202 0.01 1.88 8.65
C PHE A 202 0.00 1.21 10.03
N THR A 203 -1.13 1.23 10.73
CA THR A 203 -1.25 0.64 12.07
C THR A 203 -0.94 -0.85 12.04
N THR A 204 0.00 -1.30 12.89
CA THR A 204 0.52 -2.68 13.01
C THR A 204 1.44 -3.18 11.89
N TRP A 205 1.74 -2.36 10.89
CA TRP A 205 2.59 -2.78 9.76
C TRP A 205 4.05 -3.00 10.13
N ASP A 206 4.52 -2.35 11.18
CA ASP A 206 5.82 -2.54 11.78
C ASP A 206 6.04 -4.01 12.21
N LYS A 207 4.95 -4.72 12.51
CA LYS A 207 4.93 -6.12 12.97
C LYS A 207 4.76 -7.13 11.84
N MET A 208 4.54 -6.69 10.59
CA MET A 208 4.36 -7.60 9.46
C MET A 208 5.71 -8.14 8.99
N GLU A 209 5.87 -9.46 8.95
CA GLU A 209 7.17 -10.10 8.64
C GLU A 209 7.49 -10.12 7.14
N ALA A 210 6.49 -10.33 6.29
CA ALA A 210 6.66 -10.44 4.83
C ALA A 210 6.62 -9.07 4.10
N VAL A 211 6.97 -9.08 2.82
CA VAL A 211 6.76 -7.94 1.92
C VAL A 211 5.26 -7.77 1.70
N TYR A 212 4.74 -6.58 2.00
CA TYR A 212 3.34 -6.24 1.74
C TYR A 212 3.26 -4.96 0.93
N GLY A 213 2.48 -5.01 -0.15
CA GLY A 213 2.02 -3.84 -0.87
C GLY A 213 0.52 -3.63 -0.63
N LYS A 214 0.09 -2.37 -0.52
CA LYS A 214 -1.34 -2.03 -0.48
C LYS A 214 -1.66 -0.86 -1.39
N THR A 215 -2.94 -0.81 -1.69
CA THR A 215 -3.61 0.20 -2.51
C THR A 215 -4.05 1.34 -1.61
N GLY A 216 -3.68 2.56 -1.98
CA GLY A 216 -4.14 3.80 -1.36
C GLY A 216 -5.21 4.49 -2.22
N PRO A 217 -5.29 5.83 -2.19
CA PRO A 217 -6.29 6.56 -2.95
C PRO A 217 -6.02 6.54 -4.46
N THR A 218 -7.10 6.59 -5.24
CA THR A 218 -7.05 7.00 -6.65
C THR A 218 -6.77 8.50 -6.72
N LEU A 219 -5.94 8.88 -7.68
CA LEU A 219 -5.48 10.24 -7.93
C LEU A 219 -5.83 10.65 -9.36
N ASP A 220 -5.99 11.95 -9.55
CA ASP A 220 -6.15 12.49 -10.90
C ASP A 220 -4.82 12.35 -11.65
N CYS A 221 -4.82 11.61 -12.76
CA CYS A 221 -3.63 11.44 -13.57
C CYS A 221 -3.18 12.76 -14.20
N LYS A 222 -1.89 13.04 -14.02
CA LYS A 222 -1.16 14.19 -14.58
C LYS A 222 0.25 13.74 -14.91
N GLN A 223 0.96 14.51 -15.72
CA GLN A 223 2.38 14.23 -16.02
C GLN A 223 3.27 14.39 -14.77
N GLU A 224 2.79 15.16 -13.80
CA GLU A 224 3.33 15.25 -12.44
C GLU A 224 2.19 15.10 -11.44
N VAL A 225 2.28 14.11 -10.56
CA VAL A 225 1.31 13.84 -9.49
C VAL A 225 1.97 14.17 -8.15
N VAL A 226 1.32 15.05 -7.40
CA VAL A 226 1.83 15.63 -6.16
C VAL A 226 0.88 15.28 -5.03
N VAL A 227 1.40 14.66 -3.97
CA VAL A 227 0.61 14.23 -2.82
C VAL A 227 1.26 14.68 -1.52
N ARG A 228 0.52 15.44 -0.71
CA ARG A 228 0.88 15.71 0.68
C ARG A 228 0.37 14.62 1.61
N LEU A 229 1.15 14.34 2.65
CA LEU A 229 0.90 13.33 3.66
C LEU A 229 1.01 13.96 5.05
N MET A 230 0.12 13.57 5.95
CA MET A 230 0.21 13.87 7.38
C MET A 230 -0.37 12.71 8.20
N ILE A 231 0.01 12.61 9.48
CA ILE A 231 -0.75 11.77 10.42
C ILE A 231 -2.17 12.32 10.50
N ASN A 232 -3.17 11.45 10.32
CA ASN A 232 -4.56 11.88 10.33
C ASN A 232 -5.03 12.21 11.75
N ASN A 233 -5.15 13.50 12.02
CA ASN A 233 -5.59 14.03 13.30
C ASN A 233 -7.10 13.90 13.55
N GLU A 234 -7.93 13.64 12.53
CA GLU A 234 -9.39 13.48 12.73
C GLU A 234 -9.76 12.20 13.46
N VAL A 235 -8.94 11.15 13.31
CA VAL A 235 -9.06 9.90 14.08
C VAL A 235 -8.45 10.09 15.48
N GLN A 236 -7.64 11.13 15.68
CA GLN A 236 -6.93 11.41 16.92
C GLN A 236 -7.74 12.36 17.81
N SER A 237 -8.39 11.81 18.84
CA SER A 237 -8.83 12.63 19.98
C SER A 237 -7.64 13.40 20.58
N GLN A 238 -7.89 14.47 21.34
CA GLN A 238 -6.90 15.45 21.85
C GLN A 238 -5.66 14.89 22.59
N HIS A 239 -5.56 13.57 22.80
CA HIS A 239 -4.46 12.90 23.50
C HIS A 239 -3.77 11.80 22.68
N MET A 240 -4.17 11.58 21.43
CA MET A 240 -3.51 10.60 20.57
C MET A 240 -2.44 11.30 19.75
N TRP A 241 -1.23 10.74 19.79
CA TRP A 241 -0.10 11.11 18.95
C TRP A 241 0.24 9.92 18.08
N GLY A 242 0.81 10.17 16.91
CA GLY A 242 1.31 9.16 15.99
C GLY A 242 2.62 9.61 15.36
N SER A 243 3.47 8.64 15.04
CA SER A 243 4.70 8.84 14.29
C SER A 243 4.89 7.71 13.28
N LEU A 244 5.16 8.08 12.03
CA LEU A 244 5.49 7.16 10.96
C LEU A 244 6.87 7.47 10.40
N VAL A 245 7.72 6.45 10.32
CA VAL A 245 8.93 6.46 9.50
C VAL A 245 8.77 5.40 8.41
N LEU A 246 8.96 5.79 7.15
CA LEU A 246 8.93 4.89 6.00
C LEU A 246 10.09 5.25 5.05
N GLY A 247 11.04 4.35 4.87
CA GLY A 247 12.12 4.54 3.90
C GLY A 247 11.60 4.66 2.47
N ASN A 248 12.39 5.27 1.59
CA ASN A 248 12.09 5.42 0.17
C ASN A 248 13.23 4.83 -0.67
N ASN A 249 13.11 3.55 -0.99
CA ASN A 249 14.01 2.79 -1.82
C ASN A 249 13.24 1.76 -2.67
N ALA A 250 13.94 0.98 -3.48
CA ALA A 250 13.30 0.01 -4.38
C ALA A 250 12.38 -1.02 -3.68
N ALA A 251 12.66 -1.35 -2.42
CA ALA A 251 11.93 -2.36 -1.67
C ALA A 251 10.90 -1.78 -0.68
N THR A 252 11.03 -0.51 -0.30
CA THR A 252 10.18 0.16 0.71
C THR A 252 9.89 1.58 0.27
N GLY A 253 8.62 1.98 0.31
CA GLY A 253 8.22 3.35 -0.01
C GLY A 253 6.93 3.43 -0.81
N PHE A 254 6.61 4.64 -1.24
CA PHE A 254 5.46 4.90 -2.11
C PHE A 254 5.82 4.69 -3.58
N TYR A 255 4.84 4.22 -4.33
CA TYR A 255 4.92 4.14 -5.78
C TYR A 255 3.56 4.50 -6.39
N LEU A 256 3.59 5.04 -7.60
CA LEU A 256 2.40 5.34 -8.37
C LEU A 256 2.17 4.23 -9.40
N SER A 257 0.99 3.65 -9.42
CA SER A 257 0.54 2.70 -10.45
C SER A 257 -0.40 3.41 -11.42
N TYR A 258 -0.31 3.15 -12.72
CA TYR A 258 -1.22 3.68 -13.74
C TYR A 258 -1.35 2.72 -14.93
N ILE A 259 -2.36 2.92 -15.77
CA ILE A 259 -2.50 2.23 -17.07
C ILE A 259 -2.49 3.26 -18.22
N MET A 260 -2.33 2.79 -19.45
CA MET A 260 -2.37 3.61 -20.68
C MET A 260 -3.71 3.49 -21.41
#